data_AF-A0A5D2YH73-F1
#
_entry.id   AF-A0A5D2YH73-F1
#
_cell.length_a   1.000
_cell.length_b   1.000
_cell.length_c   1.000
_cell.angle_alpha   90.00
_cell.angle_beta   90.00
_cell.angle_gamma   90.00
#
_symmetry.space_group_name_H-M   'P 1'
#
loop_
_entity.id
_entity.type
_entity.pdbx_description
1 polymer ?
#
loop_
_entity_poly.entity_id
_entity_poly.type
_entity_poly.pdbx_seq_one_letter_code
_entity_poly.pdbx_strand_id
1 'polypeptide(L)'
;MALHLSWVSVFGDLGVIISFMVAFSPLPAFYQIYKKKTSEGFQSLPYVTSLFSAMLWIYYALLKKNEMHLIIINIFCCFIQSFYIVTYFYYGRKKENLEAVKLMLLINVFGSGLIFFSTYFLHNPKTRLCILGYICLGFSASTYAAPLSIVRKVIKTKSVEFMPFTLSVFLTIQAVMWFFYGLLKKDINIAGPNILGFIFGILQMILYAIYKNHPKKMVVEDRKLQLSDQLESVVSSDVNTTAPQPKDKGYNNGGGGGGDVEAQNIKKNTLDASQKV
;
A
#
# COMPACT_ATOMS: atom_id res chain seq x y z
N MET A 1 -16.50 -32.67 -23.69
CA MET A 1 -16.97 -31.29 -23.42
C MET A 1 -17.47 -31.13 -21.98
N ALA A 2 -18.30 -32.05 -21.46
CA ALA A 2 -18.79 -32.00 -20.06
C ALA A 2 -17.69 -32.00 -18.99
N LEU A 3 -16.69 -32.90 -19.09
CA LEU A 3 -15.57 -32.97 -18.14
C LEU A 3 -14.74 -31.68 -18.08
N HIS A 4 -14.54 -31.02 -19.22
CA HIS A 4 -13.79 -29.77 -19.26
C HIS A 4 -14.54 -28.65 -18.54
N LEU A 5 -15.86 -28.57 -18.73
CA LEU A 5 -16.70 -27.58 -18.06
C LEU A 5 -16.78 -27.84 -16.54
N SER A 6 -16.81 -29.12 -16.12
CA SER A 6 -16.80 -29.48 -14.70
C SER A 6 -15.49 -29.08 -14.01
N TRP A 7 -14.33 -29.31 -14.63
CA TRP A 7 -13.05 -28.91 -14.05
C TRP A 7 -12.91 -27.39 -13.91
N VAL A 8 -13.39 -26.62 -14.90
CA VAL A 8 -13.43 -25.15 -14.83
C VAL A 8 -14.25 -24.68 -13.62
N SER A 9 -15.39 -25.30 -13.35
CA SER A 9 -16.20 -24.97 -12.16
C SER A 9 -15.43 -25.32 -10.89
N VAL A 10 -14.90 -26.53 -10.77
CA VAL A 10 -14.18 -26.98 -9.57
C VAL A 10 -13.03 -26.04 -9.19
N PHE A 11 -12.16 -25.70 -10.14
CA PHE A 11 -11.06 -24.78 -9.88
C PHE A 11 -11.54 -23.34 -9.61
N GLY A 12 -12.64 -22.92 -10.24
CA GLY A 12 -13.27 -21.63 -9.98
C GLY A 12 -13.84 -21.54 -8.56
N ASP A 13 -14.61 -22.53 -8.14
CA ASP A 13 -15.24 -22.62 -6.82
C ASP A 13 -14.18 -22.67 -5.70
N LEU A 14 -13.17 -23.54 -5.86
CA LEU A 14 -12.05 -23.61 -4.92
C LEU A 14 -11.24 -22.31 -4.91
N GLY A 15 -11.02 -21.71 -6.07
CA GLY A 15 -10.36 -20.40 -6.19
C GLY A 15 -11.09 -19.33 -5.39
N VAL A 16 -12.42 -19.26 -5.50
CA VAL A 16 -13.27 -18.33 -4.74
C VAL A 16 -13.16 -18.60 -3.24
N ILE A 17 -13.34 -19.85 -2.79
CA ILE A 17 -13.31 -20.22 -1.37
C ILE A 17 -11.98 -19.84 -0.72
N ILE A 18 -10.87 -20.22 -1.33
CA ILE A 18 -9.54 -19.89 -0.80
C ILE A 18 -9.29 -18.38 -0.82
N SER A 19 -9.78 -17.68 -1.84
CA SER A 19 -9.64 -16.23 -1.92
C SER A 19 -10.41 -15.50 -0.81
N PHE A 20 -11.57 -16.00 -0.38
CA PHE A 20 -12.25 -15.47 0.80
C PHE A 20 -11.40 -15.64 2.07
N MET A 21 -10.79 -16.80 2.26
CA MET A 21 -9.90 -17.05 3.41
C MET A 21 -8.71 -16.08 3.42
N VAL A 22 -8.08 -15.87 2.25
CA VAL A 22 -6.97 -14.92 2.10
C VAL A 22 -7.44 -13.48 2.35
N ALA A 23 -8.60 -13.09 1.82
CA ALA A 23 -9.14 -11.74 2.01
C ALA A 23 -9.49 -11.42 3.47
N PHE A 24 -9.79 -12.44 4.28
CA PHE A 24 -9.98 -12.31 5.73
C PHE A 24 -8.68 -12.29 6.54
N SER A 25 -7.52 -12.59 5.94
CA SER A 25 -6.25 -12.63 6.67
C SER A 25 -5.90 -11.35 7.44
N PRO A 26 -6.27 -10.13 7.00
CA PRO A 26 -6.01 -8.90 7.75
C PRO A 26 -6.98 -8.66 8.94
N LEU A 27 -8.09 -9.39 9.05
CA LEU A 27 -9.09 -9.15 10.12
C LEU A 27 -8.50 -9.14 11.53
N PRO A 28 -7.62 -10.08 11.93
CA PRO A 28 -7.03 -10.05 13.26
C PRO A 28 -6.21 -8.78 13.52
N ALA A 29 -5.52 -8.25 12.50
CA ALA A 29 -4.78 -7.01 12.61
C ALA A 29 -5.73 -5.80 12.77
N PHE A 30 -6.81 -5.74 12.00
CA PHE A 30 -7.83 -4.69 12.15
C PHE A 30 -8.60 -4.76 13.47
N TYR A 31 -8.80 -5.96 14.02
CA TYR A 31 -9.34 -6.12 15.35
C TYR A 31 -8.41 -5.51 16.42
N GLN A 32 -7.08 -5.64 16.26
CA GLN A 32 -6.13 -4.96 17.13
C GLN A 32 -6.19 -3.43 16.98
N ILE A 33 -6.29 -2.91 15.75
CA ILE A 33 -6.50 -1.47 15.50
C ILE A 33 -7.75 -0.98 16.21
N TYR A 34 -8.86 -1.72 16.10
CA TYR A 34 -10.12 -1.41 16.78
C TYR A 34 -9.96 -1.37 18.31
N LYS A 35 -9.25 -2.34 18.89
CA LYS A 35 -9.03 -2.43 20.34
C LYS A 35 -8.11 -1.32 20.85
N LYS A 36 -7.06 -1.00 20.11
CA LYS A 36 -6.02 -0.03 20.50
C LYS A 36 -6.34 1.41 20.10
N LYS A 37 -7.34 1.63 19.24
CA LYS A 37 -7.78 2.94 18.76
C LYS A 37 -6.68 3.74 18.05
N THR A 38 -5.72 3.05 17.43
CA THR A 38 -4.63 3.65 16.67
C THR A 38 -4.22 2.72 15.53
N SER A 39 -3.81 3.29 14.40
CA SER A 39 -3.31 2.60 13.21
C SER A 39 -1.94 1.94 13.40
N GLU A 40 -1.26 2.08 14.54
CA GLU A 40 0.06 1.47 14.86
C GLU A 40 1.13 1.52 13.75
N GLY A 41 1.05 2.47 12.81
CA GLY A 41 1.95 2.53 11.65
C GLY A 41 1.67 1.49 10.55
N PHE A 42 0.52 0.82 10.57
CA PHE A 42 0.03 0.05 9.42
C PHE A 42 -0.06 0.94 8.18
N GLN A 43 0.34 0.42 7.02
CA GLN A 43 0.27 1.16 5.77
C GLN A 43 -1.09 0.93 5.09
N SER A 44 -1.66 2.00 4.52
CA SER A 44 -2.91 1.92 3.75
C SER A 44 -2.72 1.33 2.34
N LEU A 45 -1.52 1.47 1.77
CA LEU A 45 -1.18 1.10 0.39
C LEU A 45 -1.67 -0.29 -0.05
N PRO A 46 -1.51 -1.38 0.74
CA PRO A 46 -1.98 -2.71 0.34
C PRO A 46 -3.50 -2.78 0.15
N TYR A 47 -4.28 -2.07 0.97
CA TYR A 47 -5.75 -2.10 0.89
C TYR A 47 -6.25 -1.26 -0.29
N VAL A 48 -5.64 -0.09 -0.50
CA VAL A 48 -5.97 0.82 -1.61
C VAL A 48 -5.66 0.18 -2.96
N THR A 49 -4.52 -0.50 -3.07
CA THR A 49 -4.12 -1.20 -4.31
C THR A 49 -4.92 -2.48 -4.54
N SER A 50 -5.29 -3.20 -3.47
CA SER A 50 -6.17 -4.37 -3.57
C SER A 50 -7.59 -4.01 -4.03
N LEU A 51 -8.14 -2.88 -3.54
CA LEU A 51 -9.43 -2.37 -4.01
C LEU A 51 -9.38 -2.04 -5.50
N PHE A 52 -8.32 -1.39 -5.96
CA PHE A 52 -8.13 -1.07 -7.37
C PHE A 52 -8.01 -2.33 -8.23
N SER A 53 -7.25 -3.33 -7.78
CA SER A 53 -7.15 -4.64 -8.42
C SER A 53 -8.53 -5.27 -8.61
N ALA A 54 -9.34 -5.27 -7.55
CA ALA A 54 -10.67 -5.86 -7.58
C ALA A 54 -11.59 -5.16 -8.58
N MET A 55 -11.55 -3.81 -8.64
CA MET A 55 -12.31 -3.06 -9.64
C MET A 55 -11.88 -3.37 -11.08
N LEU A 56 -10.57 -3.48 -11.35
CA LEU A 56 -10.07 -3.86 -12.67
C LEU A 56 -10.54 -5.25 -13.09
N TRP A 57 -10.46 -6.23 -12.18
CA TRP A 57 -10.91 -7.59 -12.45
C TRP A 57 -12.42 -7.71 -12.65
N ILE A 58 -13.22 -6.94 -11.90
CA ILE A 58 -14.67 -6.82 -12.17
C ILE A 58 -14.89 -6.27 -13.58
N TYR A 59 -14.22 -5.19 -13.95
CA TYR A 59 -14.39 -4.59 -15.27
C TYR A 59 -13.99 -5.58 -16.39
N TYR A 60 -12.88 -6.29 -16.20
CA TYR A 60 -12.43 -7.34 -17.11
C TYR A 60 -13.47 -8.45 -17.28
N ALA A 61 -13.99 -8.98 -16.16
CA ALA A 61 -14.96 -10.06 -16.16
C ALA A 61 -16.30 -9.66 -16.79
N LEU A 62 -16.76 -8.42 -16.56
CA LEU A 62 -17.96 -7.86 -17.18
C LEU A 62 -17.83 -7.76 -18.70
N LEU A 63 -16.66 -7.39 -19.22
CA LEU A 63 -16.42 -7.33 -20.66
C LEU A 63 -16.29 -8.69 -21.33
N LYS A 64 -15.70 -9.67 -20.63
CA LYS A 64 -15.47 -11.02 -21.17
C LYS A 64 -16.74 -11.86 -21.29
N LYS A 65 -17.76 -11.59 -20.46
CA LYS A 65 -19.00 -12.37 -20.28
C LYS A 65 -18.75 -13.79 -19.75
N ASN A 66 -19.69 -14.34 -18.97
CA ASN A 66 -19.62 -15.68 -18.37
C ASN A 66 -18.39 -15.96 -17.47
N GLU A 67 -17.91 -14.94 -16.76
CA GLU A 67 -16.82 -15.02 -15.76
C GLU A 67 -17.35 -14.79 -14.34
N MET A 68 -18.41 -15.53 -13.96
CA MET A 68 -19.10 -15.34 -12.67
C MET A 68 -18.18 -15.53 -11.46
N HIS A 69 -17.26 -16.50 -11.50
CA HIS A 69 -16.31 -16.73 -10.40
C HIS A 69 -15.45 -15.50 -10.11
N LEU A 70 -14.92 -14.84 -11.16
CA LEU A 70 -14.14 -13.62 -11.03
C LEU A 70 -14.98 -12.47 -10.48
N ILE A 71 -16.22 -12.32 -10.95
CA ILE A 71 -17.13 -11.27 -10.48
C ILE A 71 -17.42 -11.46 -8.98
N ILE A 72 -17.80 -12.67 -8.57
CA ILE A 72 -18.17 -12.97 -7.17
C ILE A 72 -17.01 -12.65 -6.23
N ILE A 73 -15.81 -13.17 -6.52
CA ILE A 73 -14.68 -12.95 -5.61
C ILE A 73 -14.28 -11.47 -5.57
N ASN A 74 -14.25 -10.78 -6.70
CA ASN A 74 -13.77 -9.40 -6.71
C ASN A 74 -14.80 -8.41 -6.15
N ILE A 75 -16.11 -8.66 -6.28
CA ILE A 75 -17.14 -7.89 -5.57
C ILE A 75 -16.94 -8.02 -4.06
N PHE A 76 -16.74 -9.24 -3.58
CA PHE A 76 -16.44 -9.47 -2.17
C PHE A 76 -15.13 -8.78 -1.74
N CYS A 77 -14.08 -8.85 -2.55
CA CYS A 77 -12.84 -8.12 -2.31
C CYS A 77 -13.10 -6.60 -2.23
N CYS A 78 -13.87 -6.02 -3.14
CA CYS A 78 -14.24 -4.60 -3.06
C CYS A 78 -14.91 -4.27 -1.71
N PHE A 79 -15.86 -5.10 -1.27
CA PHE A 79 -16.56 -4.92 -0.01
C PHE A 79 -15.60 -4.97 1.21
N ILE A 80 -14.81 -6.03 1.34
CA ILE A 80 -13.93 -6.21 2.50
C ILE A 80 -12.77 -5.21 2.51
N GLN A 81 -12.20 -4.87 1.34
CA GLN A 81 -11.16 -3.85 1.26
C GLN A 81 -11.70 -2.46 1.62
N SER A 82 -12.92 -2.13 1.19
CA SER A 82 -13.58 -0.89 1.60
C SER A 82 -13.79 -0.83 3.11
N PHE A 83 -14.20 -1.94 3.74
CA PHE A 83 -14.29 -2.04 5.19
C PHE A 83 -12.96 -1.77 5.90
N TYR A 84 -11.85 -2.34 5.41
CA TYR A 84 -10.51 -2.09 5.93
C TYR A 84 -10.09 -0.62 5.80
N ILE A 85 -10.33 -0.02 4.64
CA ILE A 85 -10.04 1.39 4.36
C ILE A 85 -10.84 2.32 5.28
N VAL A 86 -12.14 2.08 5.46
CA VAL A 86 -12.98 2.90 6.35
C VAL A 86 -12.50 2.79 7.80
N THR A 87 -12.19 1.57 8.25
CA THR A 87 -11.64 1.35 9.60
C THR A 87 -10.30 2.06 9.77
N TYR A 88 -9.45 2.03 8.75
CA TYR A 88 -8.18 2.75 8.73
C TYR A 88 -8.38 4.26 8.84
N PHE A 89 -9.31 4.85 8.09
CA PHE A 89 -9.59 6.28 8.19
C PHE A 89 -10.18 6.67 9.55
N TYR A 90 -10.98 5.80 10.16
CA TYR A 90 -11.59 6.09 11.45
C TYR A 90 -10.58 6.07 12.61
N TYR A 91 -9.65 5.11 12.61
CA TYR A 91 -8.66 4.95 13.70
C TYR A 91 -7.27 5.51 13.39
N GLY A 92 -7.01 5.93 12.15
CA GLY A 92 -5.72 6.40 11.69
C GLY A 92 -5.41 7.84 12.10
N ARG A 93 -4.12 8.18 12.09
CA ARG A 93 -3.65 9.54 12.37
C ARG A 93 -3.96 10.45 11.17
N LYS A 94 -4.29 11.72 11.42
CA LYS A 94 -4.66 12.69 10.37
C LYS A 94 -3.67 12.74 9.19
N LYS A 95 -2.36 12.75 9.47
CA LYS A 95 -1.31 12.75 8.45
C LYS A 95 -1.34 11.49 7.58
N GLU A 96 -1.46 10.32 8.21
CA GLU A 96 -1.51 9.02 7.50
C GLU A 96 -2.81 8.85 6.70
N ASN A 97 -3.92 9.35 7.22
CA ASN A 97 -5.20 9.37 6.53
C ASN A 97 -5.16 10.28 5.29
N LEU A 98 -4.49 11.43 5.38
CA LEU A 98 -4.34 12.33 4.23
C LEU A 98 -3.58 11.64 3.08
N GLU A 99 -2.48 10.95 3.39
CA GLU A 99 -1.73 10.17 2.39
C GLU A 99 -2.58 9.03 1.81
N ALA A 100 -3.32 8.32 2.66
CA ALA A 100 -4.23 7.28 2.22
C ALA A 100 -5.38 7.80 1.33
N VAL A 101 -5.93 8.99 1.62
CA VAL A 101 -6.94 9.66 0.77
C VAL A 101 -6.34 10.07 -0.58
N LYS A 102 -5.14 10.66 -0.59
CA LYS A 102 -4.44 11.00 -1.85
C LYS A 102 -4.27 9.77 -2.73
N LEU A 103 -3.80 8.67 -2.15
CA LEU A 103 -3.61 7.40 -2.85
C LEU A 103 -4.95 6.82 -3.36
N MET A 104 -6.01 6.92 -2.55
CA MET A 104 -7.37 6.52 -2.95
C MET A 104 -7.85 7.28 -4.18
N LEU A 105 -7.77 8.61 -4.13
CA LEU A 105 -8.19 9.46 -5.24
C LEU A 105 -7.35 9.16 -6.49
N LEU A 106 -6.03 9.13 -6.34
CA LEU A 106 -5.11 8.91 -7.45
C LEU A 106 -5.33 7.56 -8.15
N ILE A 107 -5.34 6.46 -7.39
CA ILE A 107 -5.37 5.12 -7.97
C ILE A 107 -6.81 4.67 -8.25
N ASN A 108 -7.69 4.79 -7.25
CA ASN A 108 -9.04 4.21 -7.33
C ASN A 108 -10.03 5.09 -8.07
N VAL A 109 -9.91 6.42 -8.01
CA VAL A 109 -10.83 7.33 -8.73
C VAL A 109 -10.24 7.72 -10.08
N PHE A 110 -9.09 8.40 -10.10
CA PHE A 110 -8.49 8.88 -11.34
C PHE A 110 -7.90 7.74 -12.17
N GLY A 111 -7.20 6.79 -11.56
CA GLY A 111 -6.63 5.64 -12.27
C GLY A 111 -7.69 4.75 -12.92
N SER A 112 -8.73 4.38 -12.17
CA SER A 112 -9.82 3.55 -12.71
C SER A 112 -10.66 4.33 -13.73
N GLY A 113 -10.94 5.61 -13.46
CA GLY A 113 -11.67 6.50 -14.35
C GLY A 113 -10.95 6.71 -15.68
N LEU A 114 -9.63 6.90 -15.66
CA LEU A 114 -8.81 7.00 -16.87
C LEU A 114 -8.88 5.71 -17.69
N ILE A 115 -8.69 4.55 -17.06
CA ILE A 115 -8.77 3.26 -17.75
C ILE A 115 -10.16 3.04 -18.36
N PHE A 116 -11.22 3.31 -17.59
CA PHE A 116 -12.59 3.19 -18.07
C PHE A 116 -12.86 4.12 -19.26
N PHE A 117 -12.54 5.41 -19.12
CA PHE A 117 -12.77 6.42 -20.15
C PHE A 117 -11.97 6.11 -21.42
N SER A 118 -10.67 5.84 -21.32
CA SER A 118 -9.82 5.49 -22.47
C SER A 118 -10.28 4.21 -23.18
N THR A 119 -10.78 3.22 -22.45
CA THR A 119 -11.28 1.98 -23.05
C THR A 119 -12.72 2.10 -23.58
N TYR A 120 -13.52 3.03 -23.07
CA TYR A 120 -14.90 3.27 -23.53
C TYR A 120 -14.96 3.72 -24.99
N PHE A 121 -14.03 4.57 -25.44
CA PHE A 121 -13.97 5.05 -26.83
C PHE A 121 -13.48 3.98 -27.83
N LEU A 122 -13.01 2.83 -27.36
CA LEU A 122 -12.60 1.74 -28.23
C LEU A 122 -13.83 1.00 -28.76
N HIS A 123 -14.17 1.25 -30.02
CA HIS A 123 -15.31 0.64 -30.70
C HIS A 123 -15.19 -0.89 -30.84
N ASN A 124 -13.97 -1.43 -30.90
CA ASN A 124 -13.76 -2.87 -31.06
C ASN A 124 -13.75 -3.58 -29.68
N PRO A 125 -14.74 -4.45 -29.38
CA PRO A 125 -14.84 -5.10 -28.08
C PRO A 125 -13.69 -6.07 -27.80
N LYS A 126 -13.11 -6.70 -28.84
CA LYS A 126 -11.97 -7.63 -28.67
C LYS A 126 -10.70 -6.86 -28.30
N THR A 127 -10.44 -5.75 -28.98
CA THR A 127 -9.29 -4.87 -28.66
C THR A 127 -9.42 -4.31 -27.26
N ARG A 128 -10.63 -3.87 -26.87
CA ARG A 128 -10.92 -3.38 -25.52
C ARG A 128 -10.62 -4.44 -24.45
N LEU A 129 -11.10 -5.67 -24.65
CA LEU A 129 -10.85 -6.78 -23.75
C LEU A 129 -9.35 -7.14 -23.66
N CYS A 130 -8.64 -7.11 -24.78
CA CYS A 130 -7.21 -7.40 -24.85
C CYS A 130 -6.38 -6.37 -24.05
N ILE A 131 -6.61 -5.07 -24.28
CA ILE A 131 -5.94 -3.99 -23.55
C ILE A 131 -6.22 -4.10 -22.05
N LEU A 132 -7.48 -4.28 -21.66
CA LEU A 132 -7.84 -4.41 -20.25
C LEU A 132 -7.22 -5.66 -19.62
N GLY A 133 -7.14 -6.77 -20.36
CA GLY A 133 -6.45 -7.99 -19.94
C GLY A 133 -4.98 -7.74 -19.64
N TYR A 134 -4.26 -7.03 -20.51
CA TYR A 134 -2.85 -6.67 -20.26
C TYR A 134 -2.67 -5.70 -19.09
N ILE A 135 -3.60 -4.77 -18.88
CA ILE A 135 -3.60 -3.90 -17.71
C ILE A 135 -3.77 -4.74 -16.43
N CYS A 136 -4.73 -5.66 -16.40
CA CYS A 136 -4.94 -6.57 -15.26
C CYS A 136 -3.72 -7.46 -15.01
N LEU A 137 -3.12 -7.99 -16.08
CA LEU A 137 -1.90 -8.80 -16.03
C LEU A 137 -0.75 -8.01 -15.42
N GLY A 138 -0.44 -6.83 -15.96
CA GLY A 138 0.66 -5.98 -15.54
C GLY A 138 0.49 -5.46 -14.12
N PHE A 139 -0.73 -5.04 -13.76
CA PHE A 139 -1.04 -4.62 -12.39
C PHE A 139 -0.91 -5.79 -11.41
N SER A 140 -1.46 -6.96 -11.74
CA SER A 140 -1.32 -8.15 -10.89
C SER A 140 0.16 -8.54 -10.71
N ALA A 141 0.96 -8.46 -11.78
CA ALA A 141 2.40 -8.70 -11.71
C ALA A 141 3.13 -7.70 -10.79
N SER A 142 2.76 -6.42 -10.82
CA SER A 142 3.40 -5.40 -9.98
C SER A 142 3.14 -5.61 -8.49
N THR A 143 2.02 -6.23 -8.11
CA THR A 143 1.72 -6.54 -6.69
C THR A 143 2.74 -7.49 -6.05
N TYR A 144 3.47 -8.28 -6.85
CA TYR A 144 4.53 -9.16 -6.33
C TYR A 144 5.80 -8.43 -5.88
N ALA A 145 5.91 -7.12 -6.12
CA ALA A 145 6.99 -6.30 -5.57
C ALA A 145 7.01 -6.33 -4.03
N ALA A 146 5.84 -6.38 -3.38
CA ALA A 146 5.74 -6.46 -1.93
C ALA A 146 6.27 -7.80 -1.38
N PRO A 147 5.77 -8.98 -1.83
CA PRO A 147 6.37 -10.28 -1.49
C PRO A 147 7.88 -10.37 -1.75
N LEU A 148 8.36 -9.81 -2.86
CA LEU A 148 9.80 -9.79 -3.18
C LEU A 148 10.60 -8.98 -2.16
N SER A 149 10.08 -7.82 -1.73
CA SER A 149 10.69 -7.02 -0.66
C SER A 149 10.77 -7.79 0.66
N ILE A 150 9.72 -8.53 1.02
CA ILE A 150 9.72 -9.38 2.22
C ILE A 150 10.74 -10.51 2.11
N VAL A 151 10.81 -11.20 0.97
CA VAL A 151 11.83 -12.24 0.71
C VAL A 151 13.24 -11.67 0.90
N ARG A 152 13.53 -10.49 0.32
CA ARG A 152 14.81 -9.80 0.49
C ARG A 152 15.08 -9.48 1.97
N LYS A 153 14.06 -9.01 2.70
CA LYS A 153 14.16 -8.72 4.14
C LYS A 153 14.51 -9.98 4.94
N VAL A 154 13.80 -11.09 4.72
CA VAL A 154 14.06 -12.37 5.42
C VAL A 154 15.50 -12.87 5.18
N ILE A 155 16.01 -12.77 3.95
CA ILE A 155 17.39 -13.18 3.65
C ILE A 155 18.41 -12.31 4.37
N LYS A 156 18.18 -11.00 4.46
CA LYS A 156 19.06 -10.03 5.13
C LYS A 156 19.02 -10.17 6.65
N THR A 157 17.82 -10.29 7.23
CA THR A 157 17.62 -10.34 8.69
C THR A 157 17.76 -11.75 9.26
N LYS A 158 17.76 -12.78 8.40
CA LYS A 158 17.78 -14.20 8.80
C LYS A 158 16.61 -14.56 9.73
N SER A 159 15.49 -13.83 9.64
CA SER A 159 14.31 -13.97 10.50
C SER A 159 13.03 -14.02 9.67
N VAL A 160 12.11 -14.91 10.05
CA VAL A 160 10.81 -15.15 9.38
C VAL A 160 9.64 -14.46 10.08
N GLU A 161 9.91 -13.51 10.98
CA GLU A 161 8.90 -12.81 11.78
C GLU A 161 7.81 -12.13 10.93
N PHE A 162 8.19 -11.63 9.75
CA PHE A 162 7.29 -10.92 8.83
C PHE A 162 6.63 -11.84 7.78
N MET A 163 6.82 -13.16 7.88
CA MET A 163 6.32 -14.13 6.89
C MET A 163 5.56 -15.28 7.57
N PRO A 164 4.24 -15.14 7.78
CA PRO A 164 3.44 -16.22 8.34
C PRO A 164 3.31 -17.38 7.34
N PHE A 165 3.85 -18.54 7.70
CA PHE A 165 3.85 -19.75 6.86
C PHE A 165 2.46 -20.12 6.33
N THR A 166 1.46 -20.09 7.19
CA THR A 166 0.07 -20.42 6.83
C THR A 166 -0.44 -19.53 5.70
N LEU A 167 -0.14 -18.23 5.73
CA LEU A 167 -0.55 -17.30 4.69
C LEU A 167 0.13 -17.63 3.35
N SER A 168 1.42 -17.95 3.37
CA SER A 168 2.16 -18.36 2.16
C SER A 168 1.58 -19.64 1.54
N VAL A 169 1.17 -20.62 2.36
CA VAL A 169 0.48 -21.83 1.88
C VAL A 169 -0.84 -21.48 1.19
N PHE A 170 -1.70 -20.70 1.84
CA PHE A 170 -2.99 -20.30 1.26
C PHE A 170 -2.84 -19.48 -0.02
N LEU A 171 -1.87 -18.54 -0.07
CA LEU A 171 -1.56 -17.78 -1.28
C LEU A 171 -1.05 -18.68 -2.42
N THR A 172 -0.25 -19.70 -2.10
CA THR A 172 0.23 -20.67 -3.09
C THR A 172 -0.93 -21.49 -3.65
N ILE A 173 -1.80 -22.03 -2.79
CA ILE A 173 -2.98 -22.79 -3.21
C ILE A 173 -3.90 -21.91 -4.06
N GLN A 174 -4.13 -20.67 -3.63
CA GLN A 174 -4.92 -19.68 -4.37
C GLN A 174 -4.35 -19.49 -5.78
N ALA A 175 -3.04 -19.28 -5.91
CA ALA A 175 -2.38 -19.10 -7.20
C ALA A 175 -2.55 -20.34 -8.09
N VAL A 176 -2.42 -21.56 -7.54
CA VAL A 176 -2.63 -22.80 -8.30
C VAL A 176 -4.08 -22.91 -8.80
N MET A 177 -5.07 -22.60 -7.96
CA MET A 177 -6.49 -22.67 -8.35
C MET A 177 -6.79 -21.70 -9.50
N TRP A 178 -6.37 -20.44 -9.38
CA TRP A 178 -6.61 -19.45 -10.43
C TRP A 178 -5.76 -19.68 -11.69
N PHE A 179 -4.56 -20.25 -11.56
CA PHE A 179 -3.76 -20.69 -12.70
C PHE A 179 -4.51 -21.73 -13.52
N PHE A 180 -4.98 -22.83 -12.90
CA PHE A 180 -5.72 -23.87 -13.61
C PHE A 180 -7.05 -23.36 -14.14
N TYR A 181 -7.75 -22.51 -13.40
CA TYR A 181 -8.95 -21.83 -13.88
C TYR A 181 -8.67 -21.05 -15.18
N GLY A 182 -7.65 -20.19 -15.18
CA GLY A 182 -7.24 -19.42 -16.35
C GLY A 182 -6.77 -20.29 -17.50
N LEU A 183 -5.97 -21.32 -17.22
CA LEU A 183 -5.45 -22.26 -18.23
C LEU A 183 -6.59 -23.00 -18.95
N LEU A 184 -7.55 -23.55 -18.20
CA LEU A 184 -8.70 -24.26 -18.77
C LEU A 184 -9.63 -23.31 -19.54
N LYS A 185 -9.76 -22.06 -19.10
CA LYS A 185 -10.47 -21.00 -19.83
C LYS A 185 -9.67 -20.44 -21.02
N LYS A 186 -8.43 -20.90 -21.24
CA LYS A 186 -7.48 -20.37 -22.23
C LYS A 186 -7.28 -18.86 -22.10
N ASP A 187 -7.24 -18.38 -20.86
CA ASP A 187 -7.04 -16.98 -20.51
C ASP A 187 -5.68 -16.74 -19.88
N ILE A 188 -4.74 -16.27 -20.69
CA ILE A 188 -3.37 -15.96 -20.25
C ILE A 188 -3.36 -14.78 -19.27
N ASN A 189 -4.32 -13.86 -19.33
CA ASN A 189 -4.37 -12.73 -18.41
C ASN A 189 -4.63 -13.19 -16.97
N ILE A 190 -5.43 -14.25 -16.80
CA ILE A 190 -5.67 -14.89 -15.51
C ILE A 190 -4.52 -15.84 -15.16
N ALA A 191 -4.10 -16.70 -16.09
CA ALA A 191 -3.08 -17.71 -15.78
C ALA A 191 -1.70 -17.09 -15.49
N GLY A 192 -1.30 -16.07 -16.25
CA GLY A 192 0.04 -15.48 -16.22
C GLY A 192 0.50 -14.98 -14.84
N PRO A 193 -0.26 -14.10 -14.15
CA PRO A 193 0.16 -13.57 -12.85
C PRO A 193 0.20 -14.67 -11.79
N ASN A 194 -0.68 -15.67 -11.90
CA ASN A 194 -0.73 -16.77 -10.96
C ASN A 194 0.48 -17.71 -11.04
N ILE A 195 1.19 -17.75 -12.17
CA ILE A 195 2.52 -18.42 -12.25
C ILE A 195 3.52 -17.73 -11.33
N LEU A 196 3.57 -16.39 -11.36
CA LEU A 196 4.42 -15.62 -10.45
C LEU A 196 4.01 -15.85 -9.00
N GLY A 197 2.70 -15.83 -8.72
CA GLY A 197 2.16 -16.13 -7.39
C GLY A 197 2.60 -17.49 -6.85
N PHE A 198 2.58 -18.52 -7.69
CA PHE A 198 3.08 -19.84 -7.34
C PHE A 198 4.58 -19.83 -7.04
N ILE A 199 5.40 -19.21 -7.90
CA ILE A 199 6.85 -19.12 -7.71
C ILE A 199 7.19 -18.40 -6.39
N PHE A 200 6.56 -17.25 -6.14
CA PHE A 200 6.77 -16.51 -4.90
C PHE A 200 6.28 -17.29 -3.68
N GLY A 201 5.14 -17.98 -3.78
CA GLY A 201 4.61 -18.82 -2.71
C GLY A 201 5.54 -19.96 -2.32
N ILE A 202 6.06 -20.70 -3.31
CA ILE A 202 7.08 -21.75 -3.08
C ILE A 202 8.35 -21.15 -2.46
N LEU A 203 8.84 -20.04 -3.00
CA LEU A 203 10.04 -19.37 -2.48
C LEU A 203 9.86 -18.96 -1.00
N GLN A 204 8.71 -18.40 -0.65
CA GLN A 204 8.38 -18.04 0.73
C GLN A 204 8.37 -19.26 1.67
N MET A 205 7.79 -20.38 1.25
CA MET A 205 7.78 -21.60 2.05
C MET A 205 9.18 -22.20 2.24
N ILE A 206 10.02 -22.19 1.21
CA ILE A 206 11.42 -22.65 1.29
C ILE A 206 12.21 -21.77 2.26
N LEU A 207 12.11 -20.44 2.13
CA LEU A 207 12.79 -19.51 3.04
C LEU A 207 12.32 -19.68 4.48
N TYR A 208 11.02 -19.89 4.67
CA TYR A 208 10.47 -20.17 6.00
C TYR A 208 11.12 -21.43 6.61
N ALA A 209 11.19 -22.53 5.85
CA ALA A 209 11.80 -23.78 6.33
C ALA A 209 13.29 -23.61 6.72
N ILE A 210 14.05 -22.83 5.93
CA ILE A 210 15.47 -22.58 6.19
C ILE A 210 15.68 -21.72 7.44
N TYR A 211 14.92 -20.62 7.58
CA TYR A 211 15.18 -19.60 8.60
C TYR A 211 14.35 -19.76 9.89
N LYS A 212 13.35 -20.64 9.94
CA LYS A 212 12.53 -20.90 11.14
C LYS A 212 13.37 -21.28 12.37
N ASN A 213 14.45 -22.03 12.17
CA ASN A 213 15.30 -22.55 13.24
C ASN A 213 16.62 -21.78 13.40
N HIS A 214 16.79 -20.66 12.69
CA HIS A 214 18.00 -19.86 12.82
C HIS A 214 17.98 -19.10 14.15
N PRO A 215 19.05 -19.18 14.97
CA PRO A 215 19.10 -18.44 16.23
C PRO A 215 18.98 -16.94 15.94
N LYS A 216 18.03 -16.28 16.62
CA LYS A 216 17.74 -14.85 16.46
C LYS A 216 19.00 -14.04 16.75
N LYS A 217 19.73 -13.62 15.71
CA LYS A 217 20.62 -12.47 15.86
C LYS A 217 19.71 -11.26 16.02
N MET A 218 19.61 -10.74 17.24
CA MET A 218 19.01 -9.44 17.50
C MET A 218 19.87 -8.38 16.79
N VAL A 219 19.59 -8.16 15.51
CA VAL A 219 20.16 -7.06 14.76
C VAL A 219 19.36 -5.82 15.16
N VAL A 220 19.85 -5.15 16.20
CA VAL A 220 19.39 -3.83 16.68
C VAL A 220 19.44 -2.77 15.54
N GLU A 221 20.16 -3.07 14.45
CA GLU A 221 20.24 -2.28 13.22
C GLU A 221 18.88 -2.03 12.54
N ASP A 222 17.87 -2.91 12.66
CA ASP A 222 16.61 -2.72 11.91
C ASP A 222 15.68 -1.67 12.52
N ARG A 223 15.81 -1.39 13.83
CA ARG A 223 15.15 -0.23 14.44
C ARG A 223 15.80 1.06 13.96
N LYS A 224 17.12 1.02 13.69
CA LYS A 224 17.86 2.16 13.12
C LYS A 224 17.66 2.29 11.62
N LEU A 225 17.55 1.21 10.85
CA LEU A 225 17.33 1.27 9.39
C LEU A 225 15.90 1.74 9.07
N GLN A 226 14.90 1.28 9.81
CA GLN A 226 13.55 1.84 9.71
C GLN A 226 13.46 3.27 10.26
N LEU A 227 14.25 3.63 11.28
CA LEU A 227 14.33 5.00 11.78
C LEU A 227 15.16 5.90 10.86
N SER A 228 16.18 5.42 10.16
CA SER A 228 17.05 6.18 9.26
C SER A 228 16.46 6.29 7.87
N ASP A 229 15.74 5.28 7.36
CA ASP A 229 14.90 5.44 6.16
C ASP A 229 13.73 6.41 6.44
N GLN A 230 13.22 6.42 7.70
CA GLN A 230 12.27 7.46 8.13
C GLN A 230 12.94 8.82 8.37
N LEU A 231 14.19 8.90 8.84
CA LEU A 231 14.90 10.15 9.11
C LEU A 231 15.50 10.79 7.84
N GLU A 232 16.04 10.02 6.88
CA GLU A 232 16.52 10.53 5.58
C GLU A 232 15.36 11.06 4.72
N SER A 233 14.17 10.46 4.85
CA SER A 233 12.94 11.00 4.24
C SER A 233 12.45 12.29 4.91
N VAL A 234 12.84 12.54 6.17
CA VAL A 234 12.55 13.78 6.92
C VAL A 234 13.62 14.85 6.64
N VAL A 235 14.89 14.49 6.55
CA VAL A 235 16.00 15.43 6.28
C VAL A 235 15.97 15.94 4.83
N SER A 236 15.52 15.13 3.87
CA SER A 236 15.31 15.58 2.48
C SER A 236 14.13 16.56 2.33
N SER A 237 13.22 16.64 3.31
CA SER A 237 12.18 17.68 3.34
C SER A 237 12.60 18.97 4.06
N ASP A 238 13.67 18.94 4.86
CA ASP A 238 14.09 20.08 5.71
C ASP A 238 15.24 20.94 5.13
N VAL A 239 15.79 20.60 3.95
CA VAL A 239 16.75 21.50 3.24
C VAL A 239 16.04 22.52 2.34
N ASN A 240 14.71 22.65 2.43
CA ASN A 240 13.99 23.63 1.61
C ASN A 240 13.01 24.50 2.39
N THR A 241 13.34 24.97 3.60
CA THR A 241 12.82 26.26 4.09
C THR A 241 13.69 26.88 5.19
N THR A 242 14.72 27.64 4.81
CA THR A 242 15.00 28.94 5.46
C THR A 242 15.82 29.82 4.53
N ALA A 243 15.12 30.63 3.73
CA ALA A 243 15.63 31.91 3.27
C ALA A 243 14.46 32.89 3.32
N PRO A 244 14.39 33.81 4.29
CA PRO A 244 13.50 34.96 4.19
C PRO A 244 14.09 35.90 3.13
N GLN A 245 13.41 36.05 1.99
CA GLN A 245 13.71 37.14 1.07
C GLN A 245 13.16 38.46 1.63
N PRO A 246 13.88 39.58 1.47
CA PRO A 246 13.65 40.82 2.21
C PRO A 246 12.52 41.64 1.59
N LYS A 247 11.82 42.41 2.43
CA LYS A 247 10.94 43.49 1.94
C LYS A 247 11.79 44.71 1.60
N ASP A 248 11.74 45.12 0.35
CA ASP A 248 12.30 46.37 -0.16
C ASP A 248 11.73 47.59 0.60
N LYS A 249 12.63 48.42 1.13
CA LYS A 249 12.43 49.87 1.23
C LYS A 249 13.69 50.53 0.66
N GLY A 250 13.44 51.39 -0.33
CA GLY A 250 14.44 51.96 -1.22
C GLY A 250 15.50 52.82 -0.53
N TYR A 251 16.67 52.76 -1.18
CA TYR A 251 17.83 53.62 -1.06
C TYR A 251 17.47 55.12 -1.09
N ASN A 252 18.10 55.92 -0.23
CA ASN A 252 18.75 57.13 -0.74
C ASN A 252 20.02 57.47 0.06
N ASN A 253 21.09 57.70 -0.70
CA ASN A 253 22.44 58.01 -0.26
C ASN A 253 22.55 59.46 0.25
N GLY A 254 23.51 59.71 1.15
CA GLY A 254 24.26 60.96 1.14
C GLY A 254 24.54 61.60 2.51
N GLY A 255 25.76 61.38 3.00
CA GLY A 255 26.62 62.47 3.46
C GLY A 255 26.43 63.04 4.87
N GLY A 256 27.50 62.91 5.66
CA GLY A 256 28.03 64.05 6.42
C GLY A 256 27.80 64.07 7.93
N GLY A 257 28.92 63.97 8.67
CA GLY A 257 29.21 64.90 9.77
C GLY A 257 28.81 64.50 11.20
N GLY A 258 29.82 64.07 11.97
CA GLY A 258 30.22 64.74 13.20
C GLY A 258 29.45 64.48 14.51
N GLY A 259 30.22 64.19 15.57
CA GLY A 259 30.02 64.79 16.89
C GLY A 259 29.35 63.94 17.98
N ASP A 260 30.20 63.41 18.86
CA ASP A 260 30.18 63.53 20.33
C ASP A 260 29.03 63.02 21.22
N VAL A 261 29.47 62.71 22.46
CA VAL A 261 28.75 62.64 23.76
C VAL A 261 28.12 61.26 24.08
N GLU A 262 28.68 60.39 24.93
CA GLU A 262 29.11 60.48 26.35
C GLU A 262 28.03 60.01 27.36
N ALA A 263 28.49 59.12 28.26
CA ALA A 263 28.12 58.88 29.65
C ALA A 263 26.71 58.38 30.10
N GLN A 264 26.79 57.23 30.78
CA GLN A 264 26.35 56.96 32.17
C GLN A 264 24.87 57.05 32.61
N ASN A 265 24.52 56.01 33.38
CA ASN A 265 24.01 56.05 34.76
C ASN A 265 22.51 55.75 35.08
N ILE A 266 22.38 54.86 36.08
CA ILE A 266 21.48 54.89 37.26
C ILE A 266 20.06 54.29 37.15
N LYS A 267 19.94 53.09 37.76
CA LYS A 267 19.14 52.77 38.98
C LYS A 267 17.72 53.35 39.13
N LYS A 268 16.72 52.45 39.22
CA LYS A 268 15.65 52.42 40.25
C LYS A 268 14.93 51.05 40.15
N ASN A 269 14.99 50.19 41.18
CA ASN A 269 14.03 50.07 42.29
C ASN A 269 12.62 49.68 41.82
N THR A 270 11.87 48.75 42.41
CA THR A 270 12.04 47.73 43.46
C THR A 270 10.71 46.94 43.43
N LEU A 271 10.75 45.70 43.91
CA LEU A 271 9.71 45.01 44.71
C LEU A 271 8.26 45.50 44.54
N ASP A 272 7.37 44.60 44.09
CA ASP A 272 6.36 44.11 45.02
C ASP A 272 5.81 42.74 44.58
N ALA A 273 5.95 41.77 45.48
CA ALA A 273 5.27 40.50 45.43
C ALA A 273 4.56 40.32 46.77
N SER A 274 3.33 39.83 46.69
CA SER A 274 2.55 39.22 47.76
C SER A 274 1.73 40.17 48.64
N GLN A 275 0.41 40.21 48.41
CA GLN A 275 -0.60 39.74 49.36
C GLN A 275 -2.00 40.23 48.95
N LYS A 276 -2.93 39.31 48.63
CA LYS A 276 -4.19 39.07 49.38
C LYS A 276 -5.29 38.44 48.51
N VAL A 277 -5.74 37.29 49.03
CA VAL A 277 -7.04 36.59 48.86
C VAL A 277 -7.25 35.82 47.56
#